data_AF-A0A1Y0L1I9-F1
#
_entry.id   AF-A0A1Y0L1I9-F1
#
_cell.length_a   1.000
_cell.length_b   1.000
_cell.length_c   1.000
_cell.angle_alpha   90.00
_cell.angle_beta   90.00
_cell.angle_gamma   90.00
#
_symmetry.space_group_name_H-M   'P 1'
#
loop_
_entity.id
_entity.type
_entity.pdbx_description
1 polymer ?
#
loop_
_entity_poly.entity_id
_entity_poly.type
_entity_poly.pdbx_seq_one_letter_code
_entity_poly.pdbx_strand_id
1 'polypeptide(L)'
;MKTGNNLKEFLDIVSIKWFKENFDDKLTDLKKSILEIPNENADAMAMQIFDVQTLNSYVSEIKANVDSLENYSEIVIFMNKYTLNHKKFQDIFTNKELAKTVENFQQNKDKLTEILLQSHISNSLVMFQNALSANLDLTNKLGADSSLTEIDIEDLEYILIKLLENQIFELNEWSSRFPKFSNKLSQELKNLNESKSILEVADISHTIEHVFMNTISEFLNDTENTQTISSSAEEIVEVNKGVEISEFILIKSSFCAEIYNKFKEK
;
A
#
# COMPACT_ATOMS: atom_id res chain seq x y z
N MET A 1 12.12 9.81 -22.85
CA MET A 1 11.82 8.37 -22.63
C MET A 1 11.26 7.83 -23.94
N LYS A 2 11.62 6.62 -24.39
CA LYS A 2 10.93 6.02 -25.54
C LYS A 2 9.53 5.65 -25.07
N THR A 3 8.50 6.24 -25.66
CA THR A 3 7.12 5.75 -25.55
C THR A 3 7.09 4.39 -26.26
N GLY A 4 6.56 3.36 -25.60
CA GLY A 4 6.40 2.03 -26.22
C GLY A 4 5.60 2.12 -27.52
N ASN A 5 5.80 1.18 -28.45
CA ASN A 5 5.16 1.25 -29.77
C ASN A 5 3.65 0.93 -29.70
N ASN A 6 3.20 0.26 -28.63
CA ASN A 6 1.81 -0.11 -28.38
C ASN A 6 1.45 0.08 -26.90
N LEU A 7 0.17 -0.14 -26.56
CA LEU A 7 -0.34 0.01 -25.20
C LEU A 7 0.41 -0.87 -24.19
N LYS A 8 0.67 -2.13 -24.52
CA LYS A 8 1.37 -3.05 -23.61
C LYS A 8 2.78 -2.57 -23.28
N GLU A 9 3.59 -2.23 -24.28
CA GLU A 9 4.96 -1.74 -24.08
C GLU A 9 4.97 -0.43 -23.28
N PHE A 10 4.01 0.45 -23.55
CA PHE A 10 3.84 1.69 -22.79
C PHE A 10 3.53 1.41 -21.31
N LEU A 11 2.56 0.54 -21.01
CA LEU A 11 2.20 0.18 -19.65
C LEU A 11 3.34 -0.54 -18.92
N ASP A 12 4.07 -1.44 -19.61
CA ASP A 12 5.24 -2.11 -19.04
C ASP A 12 6.28 -1.08 -18.58
N ILE A 13 6.63 -0.10 -19.42
CA ILE A 13 7.58 0.98 -19.09
C ILE A 13 7.10 1.82 -17.90
N VAL A 14 5.84 2.26 -17.93
CA VAL A 14 5.25 3.08 -16.86
C VAL A 14 5.25 2.31 -15.54
N SER A 15 4.89 1.04 -15.57
CA SER A 15 4.80 0.17 -14.38
C SER A 15 6.14 -0.04 -13.71
N ILE A 16 7.20 -0.31 -14.48
CA ILE A 16 8.54 -0.53 -13.92
C ILE A 16 9.02 0.71 -13.22
N LYS A 17 8.90 1.88 -13.87
CA LYS A 17 9.32 3.15 -13.30
C LYS A 17 8.53 3.45 -12.03
N TRP A 18 7.20 3.42 -12.13
CA TRP A 18 6.32 3.73 -11.00
C TRP A 18 6.55 2.78 -9.82
N PHE A 19 6.65 1.48 -10.07
CA PHE A 19 6.86 0.46 -9.02
C PHE A 19 8.17 0.71 -8.28
N LYS A 20 9.29 0.92 -9.00
CA LYS A 20 10.59 1.18 -8.36
C LYS A 20 10.56 2.42 -7.48
N GLU A 21 10.05 3.53 -8.00
CA GLU A 21 9.98 4.79 -7.28
C GLU A 21 9.10 4.66 -6.01
N ASN A 22 7.86 4.18 -6.17
CA ASN A 22 6.90 4.14 -5.07
C ASN A 22 7.21 3.05 -4.03
N PHE A 23 7.76 1.91 -4.45
CA PHE A 23 8.13 0.85 -3.52
C PHE A 23 9.41 1.20 -2.74
N ASP A 24 10.37 1.90 -3.34
CA ASP A 24 11.55 2.39 -2.62
C ASP A 24 11.18 3.43 -1.54
N ASP A 25 10.24 4.33 -1.86
CA ASP A 25 9.67 5.27 -0.89
C ASP A 25 8.98 4.51 0.26
N LYS A 26 8.15 3.50 -0.04
CA LYS A 26 7.48 2.69 0.98
C LYS A 26 8.47 1.94 1.89
N LEU A 27 9.57 1.41 1.33
CA LEU A 27 10.64 0.79 2.13
C LEU A 27 11.38 1.80 3.01
N THR A 28 11.57 3.01 2.49
CA THR A 28 12.21 4.11 3.23
C THR A 28 11.33 4.56 4.39
N ASP A 29 10.04 4.71 4.17
CA ASP A 29 9.08 5.13 5.19
C ASP A 29 8.85 4.03 6.23
N LEU A 30 8.82 2.75 5.84
CA LEU A 30 8.82 1.63 6.78
C LEU A 30 10.07 1.66 7.67
N LYS A 31 11.24 1.91 7.09
CA LYS A 31 12.48 2.01 7.86
C LYS A 31 12.44 3.19 8.84
N LYS A 32 11.95 4.36 8.40
CA LYS A 32 11.79 5.54 9.26
C LYS A 32 10.79 5.26 10.38
N SER A 33 9.62 4.71 10.08
CA SER A 33 8.58 4.44 11.08
C SER A 33 9.04 3.47 12.17
N ILE A 34 9.93 2.53 11.83
CA ILE A 34 10.55 1.63 12.81
C ILE A 34 11.64 2.33 13.65
N LEU A 35 12.44 3.21 13.03
CA LEU A 35 13.59 3.86 13.69
C LEU A 35 13.25 5.15 14.45
N GLU A 36 12.20 5.86 14.04
CA GLU A 36 11.81 7.19 14.55
C GLU A 36 10.73 7.12 15.65
N ILE A 37 10.40 5.93 16.14
CA ILE A 37 9.47 5.74 17.27
C ILE A 37 9.96 6.62 18.45
N PRO A 38 9.18 7.64 18.88
CA PRO A 38 9.69 8.70 19.75
C PRO A 38 10.20 8.14 21.07
N ASN A 39 11.50 8.35 21.30
CA ASN A 39 12.26 7.93 22.49
C ASN A 39 11.76 8.54 23.81
N GLU A 40 10.75 9.40 23.79
CA GLU A 40 10.35 10.18 24.97
C GLU A 40 9.15 9.64 25.72
N ASN A 41 8.33 8.75 25.14
CA ASN A 41 7.26 8.01 25.85
C ASN A 41 6.80 6.73 25.14
N ALA A 42 7.29 6.41 23.94
CA ALA A 42 6.97 5.14 23.31
C ALA A 42 7.72 4.04 24.08
N ASP A 43 6.95 3.07 24.57
CA ASP A 43 7.47 1.91 25.29
C ASP A 43 8.82 1.46 24.71
N ALA A 44 9.83 1.40 25.57
CA ALA A 44 11.14 0.85 25.25
C ALA A 44 11.07 -0.56 24.64
N MET A 45 9.89 -1.20 24.61
CA MET A 45 9.58 -2.40 23.84
C MET A 45 9.79 -2.21 22.33
N ALA A 46 9.31 -1.16 21.67
CA ALA A 46 9.33 -1.07 20.20
C ALA A 46 10.76 -1.10 19.62
N MET A 47 11.67 -0.30 20.18
CA MET A 47 13.11 -0.35 19.86
C MET A 47 13.81 -1.62 20.39
N GLN A 48 13.21 -2.34 21.35
CA GLN A 48 13.72 -3.64 21.79
C GLN A 48 13.33 -4.78 20.86
N ILE A 49 12.31 -4.62 19.99
CA ILE A 49 11.86 -5.64 19.03
C ILE A 49 12.80 -5.79 17.85
N PHE A 50 13.21 -4.65 17.31
CA PHE A 50 13.90 -4.63 16.03
C PHE A 50 15.42 -4.65 16.19
N ASP A 51 16.06 -5.63 15.57
CA ASP A 51 17.50 -5.62 15.38
C ASP A 51 17.86 -4.70 14.20
N VAL A 52 18.54 -3.59 14.51
CA VAL A 52 18.84 -2.53 13.54
C VAL A 52 19.76 -3.03 12.42
N GLN A 53 20.67 -3.96 12.70
CA GLN A 53 21.56 -4.52 11.67
C GLN A 53 20.75 -5.37 10.68
N THR A 54 19.89 -6.23 11.19
CA THR A 54 18.98 -7.10 10.43
C THR A 54 18.02 -6.26 9.59
N LEU A 55 17.39 -5.23 10.18
CA LEU A 55 16.54 -4.27 9.47
C LEU A 55 17.26 -3.65 8.28
N ASN A 56 18.46 -3.10 8.50
CA ASN A 56 19.24 -2.46 7.44
C ASN A 56 19.62 -3.45 6.34
N SER A 57 20.10 -4.64 6.71
CA SER A 57 20.50 -5.68 5.75
C SER A 57 19.32 -6.13 4.90
N TYR A 58 18.17 -6.40 5.53
CA TYR A 58 16.97 -6.89 4.85
C TYR A 58 16.39 -5.83 3.90
N VAL A 59 16.27 -4.58 4.35
CA VAL A 59 15.81 -3.47 3.50
C VAL A 59 16.77 -3.24 2.33
N SER A 60 18.09 -3.27 2.56
CA SER A 60 19.09 -3.11 1.49
C SER A 60 19.05 -4.24 0.46
N GLU A 61 18.85 -5.49 0.88
CA GLU A 61 18.69 -6.61 -0.05
C GLU A 61 17.47 -6.40 -0.96
N ILE A 62 16.34 -6.02 -0.37
CA ILE A 62 15.10 -5.81 -1.12
C ILE A 62 15.24 -4.64 -2.09
N LYS A 63 15.82 -3.52 -1.66
CA LYS A 63 16.10 -2.38 -2.55
C LYS A 63 16.96 -2.79 -3.74
N ALA A 64 18.05 -3.52 -3.52
CA ALA A 64 18.91 -4.01 -4.60
C ALA A 64 18.15 -4.91 -5.59
N ASN A 65 17.24 -5.76 -5.08
CA ASN A 65 16.40 -6.59 -5.95
C ASN A 65 15.39 -5.76 -6.76
N VAL A 66 14.79 -4.72 -6.17
CA VAL A 66 13.88 -3.79 -6.85
C VAL A 66 14.60 -3.01 -7.95
N ASP A 67 15.80 -2.51 -7.65
CA ASP A 67 16.64 -1.78 -8.61
C ASP A 67 17.00 -2.62 -9.83
N SER A 68 17.15 -3.93 -9.64
CA SER A 68 17.50 -4.87 -10.71
C SER A 68 16.36 -5.22 -11.69
N LEU A 69 15.11 -4.85 -11.40
CA LEU A 69 13.96 -5.23 -12.23
C LEU A 69 13.97 -4.47 -13.57
N GLU A 70 13.93 -5.19 -14.70
CA GLU A 70 14.00 -4.60 -16.04
C GLU A 70 12.67 -4.65 -16.78
N ASN A 71 11.73 -5.51 -16.37
CA ASN A 71 10.46 -5.70 -17.06
C ASN A 71 9.30 -6.04 -16.10
N TYR A 72 8.06 -5.89 -16.60
CA TYR A 72 6.85 -6.15 -15.80
C TYR A 72 6.76 -7.60 -15.28
N SER A 73 7.18 -8.59 -16.07
CA SER A 73 7.20 -9.98 -15.61
C SER A 73 8.12 -10.20 -14.40
N GLU A 74 9.26 -9.52 -14.35
CA GLU A 74 10.14 -9.56 -13.19
C GLU A 74 9.52 -8.92 -11.94
N ILE A 75 8.73 -7.84 -12.10
CA ILE A 75 7.95 -7.27 -10.99
C ILE A 75 6.99 -8.32 -10.44
N VAL A 76 6.27 -9.04 -11.30
CA VAL A 76 5.33 -10.10 -10.88
C VAL A 76 6.06 -11.23 -10.15
N ILE A 77 7.22 -11.66 -10.65
CA ILE A 77 8.06 -12.68 -9.99
C ILE A 77 8.54 -12.18 -8.62
N PHE A 78 9.00 -10.93 -8.55
CA PHE A 78 9.44 -10.30 -7.32
C PHE A 78 8.32 -10.23 -6.28
N MET A 79 7.13 -9.75 -6.66
CA MET A 79 5.96 -9.73 -5.77
C MET A 79 5.64 -11.13 -5.26
N ASN A 80 5.58 -12.14 -6.14
CA ASN A 80 5.30 -13.52 -5.72
C ASN A 80 6.38 -14.12 -4.80
N LYS A 81 7.64 -13.69 -4.93
CA LYS A 81 8.74 -14.14 -4.05
C LYS A 81 8.60 -13.60 -2.64
N TYR A 82 8.19 -12.34 -2.49
CA TYR A 82 8.16 -11.62 -1.21
C TYR A 82 6.76 -11.51 -0.58
N THR A 83 5.69 -11.81 -1.31
CA THR A 83 4.34 -11.96 -0.76
C THR A 83 4.24 -13.28 0.00
N LEU A 84 3.85 -13.20 1.27
CA LEU A 84 3.62 -14.34 2.13
C LEU A 84 2.38 -15.11 1.64
N ASN A 85 2.56 -16.40 1.36
CA ASN A 85 1.43 -17.27 1.11
C ASN A 85 0.66 -17.46 2.43
N HIS A 86 -0.58 -16.97 2.53
CA HIS A 86 -1.39 -16.98 3.76
C HIS A 86 -1.47 -18.36 4.44
N LYS A 87 -1.42 -19.47 3.70
CA LYS A 87 -1.33 -20.83 4.29
C LYS A 87 -0.04 -21.04 5.09
N LYS A 88 1.11 -20.63 4.54
CA LYS A 88 2.40 -20.71 5.24
C LYS A 88 2.48 -19.73 6.41
N PHE A 89 1.83 -18.57 6.32
CA PHE A 89 1.81 -17.59 7.41
C PHE A 89 0.96 -18.08 8.60
N GLN A 90 -0.22 -18.66 8.36
CA GLN A 90 -0.98 -19.32 9.43
C GLN A 90 -0.16 -20.45 10.08
N ASP A 91 0.60 -21.22 9.31
CA ASP A 91 1.50 -22.25 9.86
C ASP A 91 2.66 -21.66 10.68
N ILE A 92 3.15 -20.45 10.36
CA ILE A 92 4.17 -19.73 11.15
C ILE A 92 3.59 -19.25 12.48
N PHE A 93 2.36 -18.71 12.49
CA PHE A 93 1.71 -18.19 13.71
C PHE A 93 1.05 -19.26 14.59
N THR A 94 0.65 -20.39 14.01
CA THR A 94 0.14 -21.55 14.77
C THR A 94 1.26 -22.47 15.25
N ASN A 95 2.50 -22.26 14.80
CA ASN A 95 3.64 -23.03 15.25
C ASN A 95 4.05 -22.67 16.67
N LYS A 96 4.34 -23.69 17.48
CA LYS A 96 5.04 -23.58 18.78
C LYS A 96 6.35 -22.78 18.70
N GLU A 97 6.89 -22.61 17.51
CA GLU A 97 8.12 -21.87 17.25
C GLU A 97 7.93 -20.36 17.45
N LEU A 98 6.88 -19.73 16.90
CA LEU A 98 6.65 -18.30 17.10
C LEU A 98 6.30 -18.00 18.57
N ALA A 99 5.49 -18.84 19.20
CA ALA A 99 5.22 -18.74 20.64
C ALA A 99 6.52 -18.81 21.47
N LYS A 100 7.45 -19.71 21.12
CA LYS A 100 8.78 -19.79 21.76
C LYS A 100 9.69 -18.61 21.40
N THR A 101 9.61 -18.08 20.19
CA THR A 101 10.37 -16.91 19.73
C THR A 101 9.90 -15.65 20.45
N VAL A 102 8.59 -15.52 20.68
CA VAL A 102 7.97 -14.45 21.47
C VAL A 102 8.26 -14.63 22.97
N GLU A 103 8.23 -15.86 23.49
CA GLU A 103 8.61 -16.16 24.89
C GLU A 103 10.09 -15.87 25.18
N ASN A 104 10.99 -16.03 24.20
CA ASN A 104 12.43 -15.74 24.29
C ASN A 104 12.85 -14.57 23.39
N PHE A 105 12.03 -13.53 23.38
CA PHE A 105 12.15 -12.36 22.52
C PHE A 105 13.56 -11.74 22.45
N GLN A 106 14.24 -11.59 23.58
CA GLN A 106 15.57 -10.97 23.63
C GLN A 106 16.66 -11.81 22.93
N GLN A 107 16.46 -13.11 22.76
CA GLN A 107 17.43 -14.02 22.12
C GLN A 107 17.16 -14.23 20.63
N ASN A 108 16.00 -13.82 20.11
CA ASN A 108 15.57 -14.06 18.72
C ASN A 108 15.10 -12.77 18.02
N LYS A 109 15.69 -11.63 18.39
CA LYS A 109 15.27 -10.31 17.87
C LYS A 109 15.45 -10.20 16.36
N ASP A 110 16.51 -10.79 15.82
CA ASP A 110 16.80 -10.91 14.39
C ASP A 110 15.64 -11.59 13.64
N LYS A 111 15.25 -12.79 14.09
CA LYS A 111 14.18 -13.57 13.46
C LYS A 111 12.81 -12.90 13.58
N LEU A 112 12.53 -12.24 14.70
CA LEU A 112 11.31 -11.45 14.86
C LEU A 112 11.29 -10.23 13.94
N THR A 113 12.43 -9.56 13.80
CA THR A 113 12.60 -8.44 12.86
C THR A 113 12.31 -8.88 11.44
N GLU A 114 12.89 -10.00 10.99
CA GLU A 114 12.65 -10.55 9.66
C GLU A 114 11.18 -10.90 9.42
N ILE A 115 10.53 -11.58 10.37
CA ILE A 115 9.12 -11.97 10.24
C ILE A 115 8.21 -10.74 10.14
N LEU A 116 8.42 -9.73 11.00
CA LEU A 116 7.64 -8.50 10.99
C LEU A 116 7.86 -7.72 9.69
N LEU A 117 9.11 -7.57 9.25
CA LEU A 117 9.44 -6.92 7.99
C LEU A 117 8.82 -7.65 6.80
N GLN A 118 8.91 -8.97 6.77
CA GLN A 118 8.30 -9.78 5.72
C GLN A 118 6.78 -9.60 5.68
N SER A 119 6.13 -9.49 6.84
CA SER A 119 4.69 -9.18 6.93
C SER A 119 4.34 -7.81 6.34
N HIS A 120 5.05 -6.75 6.73
CA HIS A 120 4.80 -5.40 6.23
C HIS A 120 5.08 -5.27 4.72
N ILE A 121 6.15 -5.89 4.26
CA ILE A 121 6.54 -5.92 2.85
C ILE A 121 5.51 -6.70 2.04
N SER A 122 5.08 -7.88 2.52
CA SER A 122 4.03 -8.66 1.87
C SER A 122 2.74 -7.86 1.70
N ASN A 123 2.28 -7.16 2.75
CA ASN A 123 1.06 -6.35 2.67
C ASN A 123 1.21 -5.22 1.65
N SER A 124 2.35 -4.53 1.65
CA SER A 124 2.64 -3.50 0.66
C SER A 124 2.60 -4.08 -0.76
N LEU A 125 3.24 -5.23 -1.00
CA LEU A 125 3.28 -5.87 -2.32
C LEU A 125 1.89 -6.30 -2.81
N VAL A 126 0.99 -6.70 -1.91
CA VAL A 126 -0.42 -6.98 -2.28
C VAL A 126 -1.10 -5.71 -2.81
N MET A 127 -0.83 -4.55 -2.21
CA MET A 127 -1.35 -3.25 -2.68
C MET A 127 -0.79 -2.88 -4.06
N PHE A 128 0.52 -3.01 -4.24
CA PHE A 128 1.16 -2.80 -5.55
C PHE A 128 0.62 -3.75 -6.61
N GLN A 129 0.41 -5.03 -6.26
CA GLN A 129 -0.15 -6.01 -7.18
C GLN A 129 -1.58 -5.65 -7.60
N ASN A 130 -2.40 -5.15 -6.67
CA ASN A 130 -3.73 -4.65 -6.98
C ASN A 130 -3.70 -3.43 -7.90
N ALA A 131 -2.80 -2.47 -7.63
CA ALA A 131 -2.65 -1.31 -8.50
C ALA A 131 -2.22 -1.70 -9.92
N LEU A 132 -1.20 -2.57 -10.03
CA LEU A 132 -0.69 -3.07 -11.30
C LEU A 132 -1.68 -3.96 -12.06
N SER A 133 -2.77 -4.43 -11.44
CA SER A 133 -3.84 -5.14 -12.14
C SER A 133 -4.55 -4.23 -13.16
N ALA A 134 -4.45 -2.90 -12.99
CA ALA A 134 -4.97 -1.92 -13.93
C ALA A 134 -4.41 -2.13 -15.36
N ASN A 135 -3.18 -2.64 -15.49
CA ASN A 135 -2.59 -2.95 -16.80
C ASN A 135 -3.39 -4.01 -17.54
N LEU A 136 -3.80 -5.06 -16.83
CA LEU A 136 -4.59 -6.14 -17.41
C LEU A 136 -5.97 -5.62 -17.83
N ASP A 137 -6.60 -4.79 -17.00
CA ASP A 137 -7.90 -4.20 -17.33
C ASP A 137 -7.83 -3.26 -18.53
N LEU A 138 -6.79 -2.41 -18.61
CA LEU A 138 -6.55 -1.52 -19.74
C LEU A 138 -6.29 -2.30 -21.03
N THR A 139 -5.40 -3.30 -20.99
CA THR A 139 -5.08 -4.11 -22.18
C THR A 139 -6.26 -4.97 -22.65
N ASN A 140 -7.12 -5.44 -21.73
CA ASN A 140 -8.35 -6.15 -22.08
C ASN A 140 -9.41 -5.24 -22.70
N LYS A 141 -9.54 -4.00 -22.22
CA LYS A 141 -10.56 -3.03 -22.69
C LYS A 141 -10.16 -2.31 -23.97
N LEU A 142 -8.90 -1.90 -24.06
CA LEU A 142 -8.38 -1.07 -25.16
C LEU A 142 -7.60 -1.87 -26.21
N GLY A 143 -7.18 -3.11 -25.89
CA GLY A 143 -6.34 -3.94 -26.74
C GLY A 143 -4.85 -3.74 -26.48
N ALA A 144 -4.12 -4.84 -26.21
CA ALA A 144 -2.70 -4.80 -25.88
C ALA A 144 -1.82 -4.23 -27.02
N ASP A 145 -2.18 -4.56 -28.27
CA ASP A 145 -1.44 -4.16 -29.48
C ASP A 145 -1.91 -2.82 -30.06
N SER A 146 -2.88 -2.17 -29.42
CA SER A 146 -3.45 -0.91 -29.90
C SER A 146 -2.41 0.19 -29.93
N SER A 147 -2.44 0.98 -31.02
CA SER A 147 -1.57 2.14 -31.15
C SER A 147 -1.94 3.18 -30.10
N LEU A 148 -0.94 3.81 -29.50
CA LEU A 148 -1.17 4.86 -28.53
C LEU A 148 -1.88 6.08 -29.12
N THR A 149 -1.72 6.31 -30.43
CA THR A 149 -2.35 7.42 -31.16
C THR A 149 -3.83 7.18 -31.47
N GLU A 150 -4.31 5.94 -31.33
CA GLU A 150 -5.70 5.55 -31.58
C GLU A 150 -6.55 5.58 -30.30
N ILE A 151 -5.90 5.65 -29.14
CA ILE A 151 -6.57 5.71 -27.84
C ILE A 151 -6.85 7.18 -27.52
N ASP A 152 -8.13 7.51 -27.38
CA ASP A 152 -8.55 8.81 -26.88
C ASP A 152 -8.14 8.97 -25.41
N ILE A 153 -7.59 10.14 -25.06
CA ILE A 153 -7.19 10.45 -23.69
C ILE A 153 -8.39 10.53 -22.75
N GLU A 154 -9.55 10.99 -23.25
CA GLU A 154 -10.78 11.05 -22.46
C GLU A 154 -11.32 9.64 -22.14
N ASP A 155 -11.24 8.72 -23.10
CA ASP A 155 -11.62 7.31 -22.88
C ASP A 155 -10.68 6.63 -21.90
N LEU A 156 -9.37 6.91 -21.99
CA LEU A 156 -8.40 6.42 -21.03
C LEU A 156 -8.70 6.92 -19.62
N GLU A 157 -8.90 8.23 -19.43
CA GLU A 157 -9.20 8.82 -18.12
C GLU A 157 -10.46 8.22 -17.52
N TYR A 158 -11.51 8.07 -18.33
CA TYR A 158 -12.74 7.42 -17.92
C TYR A 158 -12.49 5.98 -17.44
N ILE A 159 -11.72 5.18 -18.19
CA ILE A 159 -11.41 3.80 -17.79
C ILE A 159 -10.60 3.79 -16.48
N LEU A 160 -9.60 4.65 -16.34
CA LEU A 160 -8.76 4.73 -15.14
C LEU A 160 -9.58 5.05 -13.88
N ILE A 161 -10.50 6.02 -13.97
CA ILE A 161 -11.42 6.34 -12.86
C ILE A 161 -12.32 5.14 -12.54
N LYS A 162 -12.83 4.44 -13.58
CA LYS A 162 -13.64 3.24 -13.40
C LYS A 162 -12.93 2.11 -12.65
N LEU A 163 -11.59 2.06 -12.67
CA LEU A 163 -10.84 1.03 -11.94
C LEU A 163 -10.83 1.26 -10.42
N LEU A 164 -11.22 2.43 -9.94
CA LEU A 164 -11.23 2.81 -8.53
C LEU A 164 -12.61 2.68 -7.88
N GLU A 165 -13.68 2.53 -8.67
CA GLU A 165 -15.06 2.58 -8.16
C GLU A 165 -15.35 1.59 -7.03
N ASN A 166 -14.82 0.36 -7.13
CA ASN A 166 -15.04 -0.66 -6.11
C ASN A 166 -14.38 -0.27 -4.79
N GLN A 167 -13.14 0.19 -4.81
CA GLN A 167 -12.43 0.62 -3.60
C GLN A 167 -13.08 1.87 -2.99
N ILE A 168 -13.50 2.83 -3.81
CA ILE A 168 -14.23 4.03 -3.35
C ILE A 168 -15.56 3.62 -2.70
N PHE A 169 -16.29 2.67 -3.29
CA PHE A 169 -17.50 2.11 -2.69
C PHE A 169 -17.23 1.45 -1.34
N GLU A 170 -16.17 0.63 -1.23
CA GLU A 170 -15.77 0.01 0.04
C GLU A 170 -15.43 1.04 1.12
N LEU A 171 -14.75 2.14 0.75
CA LEU A 171 -14.44 3.23 1.69
C LEU A 171 -15.70 3.94 2.15
N ASN A 172 -16.65 4.21 1.26
CA ASN A 172 -17.93 4.82 1.62
C ASN A 172 -18.74 3.91 2.57
N GLU A 173 -18.80 2.61 2.28
CA GLU A 173 -19.46 1.61 3.12
C GLU A 173 -18.81 1.56 4.51
N TRP A 174 -17.48 1.51 4.57
CA TRP A 174 -16.74 1.55 5.83
C TRP A 174 -17.04 2.84 6.60
N SER A 175 -16.96 4.00 5.95
CA SER A 175 -17.19 5.30 6.58
C SER A 175 -18.60 5.44 7.16
N SER A 176 -19.60 4.84 6.50
CA SER A 176 -20.99 4.83 6.99
C SER A 176 -21.15 4.04 8.31
N ARG A 177 -20.32 3.01 8.52
CA ARG A 177 -20.34 2.14 9.71
C ARG A 177 -19.51 2.71 10.86
N PHE A 178 -18.59 3.65 10.58
CA PHE A 178 -17.69 4.26 11.56
C PHE A 178 -17.80 5.80 11.59
N PRO A 179 -18.91 6.36 12.13
CA PRO A 179 -19.21 7.79 12.04
C PRO A 179 -18.18 8.72 12.68
N LYS A 180 -17.46 8.24 13.70
CA LYS A 180 -16.39 9.01 14.38
C LYS A 180 -15.29 9.43 13.40
N PHE A 181 -14.93 8.56 12.48
CA PHE A 181 -13.94 8.83 11.44
C PHE A 181 -14.57 9.55 10.23
N SER A 182 -15.81 9.17 9.89
CA SER A 182 -16.57 9.73 8.76
C SER A 182 -16.72 11.25 8.79
N ASN A 183 -16.97 11.85 9.95
CA ASN A 183 -17.14 13.31 10.04
C ASN A 183 -15.90 14.08 9.57
N LYS A 184 -14.71 13.56 9.87
CA LYS A 184 -13.44 14.19 9.48
C LYS A 184 -13.07 13.98 8.01
N LEU A 185 -13.64 12.97 7.37
CA LEU A 185 -13.40 12.60 5.96
C LEU A 185 -14.53 13.04 5.02
N SER A 186 -15.63 13.58 5.56
CA SER A 186 -16.88 13.75 4.83
C SER A 186 -16.75 14.66 3.60
N GLN A 187 -15.92 15.70 3.67
CA GLN A 187 -15.69 16.61 2.55
C GLN A 187 -14.82 15.95 1.48
N GLU A 188 -13.78 15.24 1.89
CA GLU A 188 -12.84 14.54 1.01
C GLU A 188 -13.54 13.38 0.31
N LEU A 189 -14.36 12.60 1.02
CA LEU A 189 -15.18 11.54 0.45
C LEU A 189 -16.19 12.11 -0.56
N LYS A 190 -16.81 13.25 -0.25
CA LYS A 190 -17.70 13.91 -1.21
C LYS A 190 -16.92 14.30 -2.48
N ASN A 191 -15.78 14.95 -2.33
CA ASN A 191 -14.93 15.35 -3.46
C ASN A 191 -14.50 14.13 -4.28
N LEU A 192 -14.12 13.03 -3.62
CA LEU A 192 -13.70 11.78 -4.26
C LEU A 192 -14.81 11.19 -5.13
N ASN A 193 -16.06 11.19 -4.63
CA ASN A 193 -17.22 10.66 -5.35
C ASN A 193 -17.68 11.56 -6.51
N GLU A 194 -17.42 12.87 -6.45
CA GLU A 194 -17.84 13.84 -7.46
C GLU A 194 -16.78 14.09 -8.54
N SER A 195 -15.52 13.71 -8.28
CA SER A 195 -14.41 13.97 -9.19
C SER A 195 -14.54 13.21 -10.51
N LYS A 196 -14.16 13.89 -11.59
CA LYS A 196 -14.13 13.37 -12.95
C LYS A 196 -12.73 13.33 -13.55
N SER A 197 -11.71 13.67 -12.76
CA SER A 197 -10.33 13.63 -13.20
C SER A 197 -9.54 12.66 -12.35
N ILE A 198 -8.73 11.82 -13.01
CA ILE A 198 -7.88 10.87 -12.30
C ILE A 198 -6.81 11.57 -11.44
N LEU A 199 -6.38 12.76 -11.86
CA LEU A 199 -5.42 13.57 -11.12
C LEU A 199 -6.03 14.12 -9.82
N GLU A 200 -7.25 14.65 -9.90
CA GLU A 200 -7.99 15.10 -8.72
C GLU A 200 -8.27 13.93 -7.77
N VAL A 201 -8.66 12.76 -8.30
CA VAL A 201 -8.86 11.55 -7.49
C VAL A 201 -7.58 11.16 -6.75
N ALA A 202 -6.42 11.20 -7.41
CA ALA A 202 -5.14 10.90 -6.76
C ALA A 202 -4.80 11.91 -5.64
N ASP A 203 -4.99 13.21 -5.89
CA ASP A 203 -4.74 14.27 -4.89
C ASP A 203 -5.67 14.14 -3.67
N ILE A 204 -6.96 13.89 -3.90
CA ILE A 204 -7.94 13.67 -2.85
C ILE A 204 -7.62 12.40 -2.06
N SER A 205 -7.19 11.33 -2.73
CA SER A 205 -6.81 10.07 -2.08
C SER A 205 -5.63 10.26 -1.14
N HIS A 206 -4.65 11.10 -1.52
CA HIS A 206 -3.56 11.46 -0.63
C HIS A 206 -4.06 12.25 0.58
N THR A 207 -4.97 13.19 0.37
CA THR A 207 -5.58 13.98 1.46
C THR A 207 -6.35 13.08 2.43
N ILE A 208 -7.13 12.12 1.91
CA ILE A 208 -7.88 11.14 2.71
C ILE A 208 -6.92 10.36 3.59
N GLU A 209 -5.84 9.81 3.03
CA GLU A 209 -4.86 9.03 3.80
C GLU A 209 -4.25 9.86 4.93
N HIS A 210 -3.83 11.10 4.68
CA HIS A 210 -3.30 12.00 5.72
C HIS A 210 -4.32 12.29 6.82
N VAL A 211 -5.57 12.62 6.46
CA VAL A 211 -6.63 12.88 7.44
C VAL A 211 -6.93 11.61 8.25
N PHE A 212 -6.88 10.45 7.60
CA PHE A 212 -7.09 9.14 8.23
C PHE A 212 -6.02 8.85 9.27
N MET A 213 -4.74 8.96 8.90
CA MET A 213 -3.60 8.69 9.78
C MET A 213 -3.56 9.63 10.99
N ASN A 214 -3.90 10.91 10.79
CA ASN A 214 -4.04 11.86 11.89
C ASN A 214 -5.20 11.47 12.82
N THR A 215 -6.34 11.05 12.27
CA THR A 215 -7.51 10.66 13.07
C THR A 215 -7.26 9.39 13.88
N ILE A 216 -6.53 8.42 13.32
CA ILE A 216 -6.10 7.22 14.05
C ILE A 216 -5.17 7.59 15.20
N SER A 217 -4.20 8.46 14.94
CA SER A 217 -3.23 8.88 15.97
C SER A 217 -3.95 9.51 17.16
N GLU A 218 -4.97 10.35 16.92
CA GLU A 218 -5.84 10.89 17.97
C GLU A 218 -6.65 9.79 18.69
N PHE A 219 -7.24 8.84 17.95
CA PHE A 219 -8.01 7.73 18.52
C PHE A 219 -7.16 6.81 19.43
N LEU A 220 -5.93 6.52 19.02
CA LEU A 220 -5.01 5.71 19.82
C LEU A 220 -4.59 6.43 21.11
N ASN A 221 -4.35 7.74 21.04
CA ASN A 221 -4.02 8.55 22.22
C ASN A 221 -5.20 8.65 23.22
N ASP A 222 -6.45 8.65 22.73
CA ASP A 222 -7.65 8.66 23.57
C ASP A 222 -7.90 7.29 24.25
N THR A 223 -7.55 6.19 23.60
CA THR A 223 -7.82 4.83 24.10
C THR A 223 -6.86 4.35 25.19
N GLU A 224 -5.61 4.85 25.22
CA GLU A 224 -4.65 4.59 26.32
C GLU A 224 -5.19 5.02 27.70
N ASN A 225 -6.17 5.91 27.75
CA ASN A 225 -6.80 6.38 28.99
C ASN A 225 -8.00 5.52 29.47
N THR A 226 -8.39 4.46 28.76
CA THR A 226 -9.61 3.68 29.08
C THR A 226 -9.37 2.17 29.24
N GLN A 227 -9.57 1.63 30.46
CA GLN A 227 -9.27 0.25 30.89
C GLN A 227 -10.16 -0.89 30.33
N THR A 228 -10.75 -0.77 29.13
CA THR A 228 -11.66 -1.78 28.57
C THR A 228 -11.06 -2.49 27.35
N ILE A 229 -10.38 -3.63 27.61
CA ILE A 229 -9.50 -4.34 26.68
C ILE A 229 -10.25 -5.21 25.64
N SER A 230 -11.55 -5.49 25.81
CA SER A 230 -12.29 -6.39 24.90
C SER A 230 -13.01 -5.69 23.74
N SER A 231 -13.42 -4.42 23.91
CA SER A 231 -14.01 -3.61 22.83
C SER A 231 -12.95 -3.02 21.90
N SER A 232 -11.70 -2.92 22.34
CA SER A 232 -10.61 -2.30 21.57
C SER A 232 -10.09 -3.17 20.44
N ALA A 233 -10.08 -4.51 20.56
CA ALA A 233 -9.50 -5.38 19.54
C ALA A 233 -10.33 -5.41 18.23
N GLU A 234 -11.66 -5.49 18.33
CA GLU A 234 -12.56 -5.40 17.16
C GLU A 234 -12.50 -4.01 16.53
N GLU A 235 -12.49 -2.95 17.34
CA GLU A 235 -12.33 -1.58 16.85
C GLU A 235 -10.98 -1.37 16.13
N ILE A 236 -9.88 -1.92 16.64
CA ILE A 236 -8.56 -1.89 15.99
C ILE A 236 -8.60 -2.63 14.64
N VAL A 237 -9.23 -3.81 14.58
CA VAL A 237 -9.38 -4.55 13.33
C VAL A 237 -10.14 -3.73 12.29
N GLU A 238 -11.22 -3.06 12.69
CA GLU A 238 -12.02 -2.25 11.79
C GLU A 238 -11.31 -0.97 11.36
N VAL A 239 -10.55 -0.32 12.24
CA VAL A 239 -9.69 0.81 11.90
C VAL A 239 -8.62 0.38 10.88
N ASN A 240 -7.97 -0.76 11.10
CA ASN A 240 -6.98 -1.31 10.17
C ASN A 240 -7.57 -1.59 8.78
N LYS A 241 -8.82 -2.08 8.70
CA LYS A 241 -9.51 -2.23 7.40
C LYS A 241 -9.68 -0.88 6.70
N GLY A 242 -10.00 0.17 7.44
CA GLY A 242 -10.12 1.51 6.88
C GLY A 242 -8.78 2.06 6.35
N VAL A 243 -7.68 1.82 7.09
CA VAL A 243 -6.30 2.13 6.63
C VAL A 243 -5.98 1.37 5.34
N GLU A 244 -6.27 0.07 5.33
CA GLU A 244 -5.98 -0.78 4.19
C GLU A 244 -6.73 -0.29 2.93
N ILE A 245 -8.03 0.02 3.06
CA ILE A 245 -8.83 0.56 1.95
C ILE A 245 -8.28 1.91 1.47
N SER A 246 -7.94 2.83 2.38
CA SER A 246 -7.42 4.16 1.99
C SER A 246 -6.05 4.06 1.31
N GLU A 247 -5.16 3.20 1.80
CA GLU A 247 -3.87 2.91 1.17
C GLU A 247 -4.05 2.26 -0.21
N PHE A 248 -4.99 1.33 -0.37
CA PHE A 248 -5.31 0.74 -1.69
C PHE A 248 -5.74 1.81 -2.70
N ILE A 249 -6.64 2.72 -2.30
CA ILE A 249 -7.11 3.81 -3.17
C ILE A 249 -5.94 4.72 -3.53
N LEU A 250 -5.11 5.11 -2.55
CA LEU A 250 -3.95 5.98 -2.77
C LEU A 250 -2.97 5.37 -3.78
N ILE A 251 -2.53 4.12 -3.54
CA ILE A 251 -1.54 3.46 -4.40
C ILE A 251 -2.12 3.23 -5.81
N LYS A 252 -3.38 2.81 -5.91
CA LYS A 252 -3.99 2.55 -7.22
C LYS A 252 -4.25 3.84 -8.00
N SER A 253 -4.72 4.89 -7.35
CA SER A 253 -4.96 6.19 -7.98
C SER A 253 -3.64 6.85 -8.40
N SER A 254 -2.56 6.73 -7.61
CA SER A 254 -1.25 7.24 -7.99
C SER A 254 -0.70 6.55 -9.24
N PHE A 255 -0.88 5.23 -9.36
CA PHE A 255 -0.49 4.50 -10.56
C PHE A 255 -1.30 4.94 -11.78
N CYS A 256 -2.62 5.04 -11.62
CA CYS A 256 -3.51 5.50 -12.68
C CYS A 256 -3.17 6.94 -13.13
N ALA A 257 -2.83 7.82 -12.20
CA ALA A 257 -2.37 9.18 -12.48
C ALA A 257 -1.03 9.19 -13.25
N GLU A 258 -0.07 8.33 -12.89
CA GLU A 258 1.20 8.20 -13.63
C GLU A 258 0.95 7.70 -15.07
N ILE A 259 0.06 6.72 -15.27
CA ILE A 259 -0.37 6.28 -16.60
C ILE A 259 -0.93 7.47 -17.40
N TYR A 260 -1.86 8.23 -16.82
CA TYR A 260 -2.49 9.37 -17.49
C TYR A 260 -1.47 10.47 -17.84
N ASN A 261 -0.61 10.85 -16.90
CA ASN A 261 0.42 11.87 -17.12
C ASN A 261 1.39 11.45 -18.23
N LYS A 262 1.90 10.22 -18.16
CA LYS A 262 2.79 9.67 -19.20
C LYS A 262 2.08 9.52 -20.53
N PHE A 263 0.76 9.33 -20.51
CA PHE A 263 -0.02 9.24 -21.73
C PHE A 263 -0.17 10.59 -22.43
N LYS A 264 -0.36 11.65 -21.65
CA LYS A 264 -0.47 13.02 -22.15
C LYS A 264 0.83 13.56 -22.75
N GLU A 265 1.97 13.03 -22.31
CA GLU A 265 3.32 13.39 -22.79
C GLU A 265 3.73 12.74 -24.13
N LYS A 266 2.89 11.87 -24.70
CA LYS A 266 3.21 11.08 -25.91
C LYS A 266 3.44 11.90 -27.16
#